data_AF-A0A7R9MUU0-F1
#
_entry.id   AF-A0A7R9MUU0-F1
#
_cell.length_a   1.000
_cell.length_b   1.000
_cell.length_c   1.000
_cell.angle_alpha   90.00
_cell.angle_beta   90.00
_cell.angle_gamma   90.00
#
_symmetry.space_group_name_H-M   'P 1'
#
loop_
_entity.id
_entity.type
_entity.pdbx_description
1 polymer ?
#
loop_
_entity_poly.entity_id
_entity_poly.type
_entity_poly.pdbx_seq_one_letter_code
_entity_poly.pdbx_strand_id
1 'polypeptide(L)'
;MDSETFFSRWKNLNNPSQEAQKIFKAKHGMDGEVTKTKLLGFGFGLLENVDPNPENFVCAGIVHSKAVQVGVLLRLEPNMQAQMYRLTIRSSKDTVSQRICELLFEQF
;
A
#
# COMPACT_ATOMS: atom_id res chain seq x y z
N MET A 1 -12.00 -6.46 -5.79
CA MET A 1 -11.61 -5.60 -6.92
C MET A 1 -10.66 -6.44 -7.77
N ASP A 2 -10.87 -6.52 -9.07
CA ASP A 2 -9.96 -7.23 -9.97
C ASP A 2 -8.75 -6.37 -10.36
N SER A 3 -7.78 -6.99 -11.04
CA SER A 3 -6.52 -6.35 -11.45
C SER A 3 -6.75 -5.15 -12.38
N GLU A 4 -7.65 -5.29 -13.37
CA GLU A 4 -7.96 -4.22 -14.32
C GLU A 4 -8.52 -2.98 -13.61
N THR A 5 -9.50 -3.18 -12.72
CA THR A 5 -10.10 -2.10 -11.93
C THR A 5 -9.07 -1.44 -11.03
N PHE A 6 -8.19 -2.23 -10.38
CA PHE A 6 -7.13 -1.68 -9.53
C PHE A 6 -6.19 -0.78 -10.32
N PHE A 7 -5.63 -1.26 -11.44
CA PHE A 7 -4.67 -0.47 -12.20
C PHE A 7 -5.29 0.72 -12.91
N SER A 8 -6.57 0.63 -13.32
CA SER A 8 -7.31 1.78 -13.83
C SER A 8 -7.39 2.89 -12.78
N ARG A 9 -7.81 2.56 -11.55
CA ARG A 9 -7.87 3.51 -10.42
C ARG A 9 -6.48 4.02 -10.03
N TRP A 10 -5.49 3.14 -9.99
CA TRP A 10 -4.10 3.48 -9.69
C TRP A 10 -3.54 4.52 -10.67
N LYS A 11 -3.75 4.31 -11.98
CA LYS A 11 -3.31 5.22 -13.04
C LYS A 11 -4.06 6.55 -13.03
N ASN A 12 -5.33 6.56 -12.61
CA ASN A 12 -6.10 7.80 -12.47
C ASN A 12 -5.63 8.69 -11.31
N LEU A 13 -4.96 8.13 -10.30
CA LEU A 13 -4.28 8.88 -9.25
C LEU A 13 -2.87 9.27 -9.72
N ASN A 14 -2.79 10.22 -10.65
CA ASN A 14 -1.56 10.60 -11.33
C ASN A 14 -0.96 11.95 -10.89
N ASN A 15 -1.64 12.69 -10.01
CA ASN A 15 -1.06 13.91 -9.46
C ASN A 15 0.06 13.53 -8.47
N PRO A 16 1.26 14.12 -8.56
CA PRO A 16 2.36 13.80 -7.63
C PRO A 16 1.99 13.90 -6.15
N SER A 17 1.11 14.85 -5.78
CA SER A 17 0.64 15.01 -4.39
C SER A 17 -0.23 13.86 -3.88
N GLN A 18 -0.83 13.07 -4.78
CA GLN A 18 -1.68 11.92 -4.44
C GLN A 18 -0.88 10.67 -4.12
N GLU A 19 0.41 10.63 -4.48
CA GLU A 19 1.32 9.52 -4.20
C GLU A 19 2.25 9.84 -3.02
N ALA A 20 2.37 8.91 -2.09
CA ALA A 20 3.42 8.91 -1.08
C ALA A 20 4.22 7.60 -1.20
N GLN A 21 5.52 7.73 -1.46
CA GLN A 21 6.42 6.58 -1.61
C GLN A 21 7.56 6.65 -0.59
N LYS A 22 7.89 5.49 0.01
CA LYS A 22 9.08 5.31 0.84
C LYS A 22 9.83 4.06 0.41
N ILE A 23 11.15 4.19 0.26
CA ILE A 23 12.07 3.07 0.13
C ILE A 23 12.89 3.02 1.41
N PHE A 24 12.87 1.89 2.12
CA PHE A 24 13.47 1.79 3.44
C PHE A 24 13.93 0.38 3.78
N LYS A 25 14.90 0.29 4.70
CA LYS A 25 15.37 -0.99 5.25
C LYS A 25 14.32 -1.56 6.18
N ALA A 26 14.09 -2.87 6.10
CA ALA A 26 13.18 -3.58 6.99
C ALA A 26 13.62 -3.41 8.47
N LYS A 27 12.68 -3.05 9.34
CA LYS A 27 12.85 -2.99 10.80
C LYS A 27 12.69 -4.37 11.44
N HIS A 28 11.98 -5.26 10.77
CA HIS A 28 11.72 -6.64 11.20
C HIS A 28 12.09 -7.65 10.12
N GLY A 29 12.03 -8.94 10.46
CA GLY A 29 12.16 -10.00 9.45
C GLY A 29 11.06 -9.89 8.39
N MET A 30 11.44 -10.15 7.13
CA MET A 30 10.56 -10.02 5.97
C MET A 30 9.79 -11.33 5.69
N ASP A 31 8.93 -11.73 6.63
CA ASP A 31 8.07 -12.91 6.45
C ASP A 31 6.76 -12.55 5.72
N GLY A 32 6.42 -13.33 4.69
CA GLY A 32 5.27 -13.07 3.83
C GLY A 32 3.92 -13.18 4.55
N GLU A 33 3.74 -14.15 5.45
CA GLU A 33 2.49 -14.34 6.19
C GLU A 33 2.34 -13.32 7.32
N VAL A 34 3.44 -12.93 7.96
CA VAL A 34 3.46 -11.82 8.91
C VAL A 34 3.13 -10.51 8.21
N THR A 35 3.68 -10.28 7.01
CA THR A 35 3.34 -9.11 6.17
C THR A 35 1.86 -9.14 5.78
N LYS A 36 1.38 -10.31 5.36
CA LYS A 36 -0.02 -10.79 5.35
C LYS A 36 -0.89 -10.13 6.42
N THR A 37 -0.59 -10.57 7.62
CA THR A 37 -1.34 -10.29 8.84
C THR A 37 -1.25 -8.81 9.21
N LYS A 38 -0.08 -8.16 9.06
CA LYS A 38 0.08 -6.73 9.34
C LYS A 38 -0.79 -5.86 8.44
N LEU A 39 -0.84 -6.16 7.14
CA LEU A 39 -1.65 -5.40 6.17
C LEU A 39 -3.15 -5.55 6.45
N LEU A 40 -3.62 -6.78 6.71
CA LEU A 40 -5.01 -7.03 7.11
C LEU A 40 -5.35 -6.37 8.46
N GLY A 41 -4.47 -6.48 9.44
CA GLY A 41 -4.63 -5.89 10.77
C GLY A 41 -4.65 -4.36 10.75
N PHE A 42 -3.99 -3.74 9.76
CA PHE A 42 -4.09 -2.31 9.51
C PHE A 42 -5.46 -1.89 8.93
N GLY A 43 -6.25 -2.85 8.43
CA GLY A 43 -7.60 -2.63 7.90
C GLY A 43 -7.69 -2.60 6.37
N PHE A 44 -6.64 -2.99 5.66
CA PHE A 44 -6.68 -3.13 4.20
C PHE A 44 -7.27 -4.47 3.76
N GLY A 45 -7.92 -4.49 2.60
CA GLY A 45 -8.19 -5.72 1.86
C GLY A 45 -7.00 -6.06 0.96
N LEU A 46 -6.48 -7.28 1.08
CA LEU A 46 -5.47 -7.82 0.17
C LEU A 46 -6.11 -8.22 -1.15
N LEU A 47 -5.46 -7.85 -2.26
CA LEU A 47 -5.89 -8.19 -3.61
C LEU A 47 -4.89 -9.19 -4.21
N GLU A 48 -5.31 -10.43 -4.34
CA GLU A 48 -4.49 -11.49 -4.93
C GLU A 48 -4.41 -11.36 -6.45
N ASN A 49 -3.27 -11.78 -7.02
CA ASN A 49 -3.04 -11.85 -8.46
C ASN A 49 -3.24 -10.50 -9.19
N VAL A 50 -3.04 -9.37 -8.50
CA VAL A 50 -3.07 -8.04 -9.12
C VAL A 50 -1.70 -7.67 -9.67
N ASP A 51 -0.66 -7.72 -8.84
CA ASP A 51 0.70 -7.48 -9.32
C ASP A 51 1.22 -8.68 -10.12
N PRO A 52 1.92 -8.48 -11.25
CA PRO A 52 2.56 -9.57 -11.97
C PRO A 52 3.70 -10.22 -11.16
N ASN A 53 4.31 -9.51 -10.21
CA ASN A 53 5.27 -10.10 -9.29
C ASN A 53 4.53 -10.63 -8.04
N PRO A 54 4.50 -11.96 -7.82
CA PRO A 54 3.77 -12.57 -6.70
C PRO A 54 4.33 -12.20 -5.32
N GLU A 55 5.58 -11.72 -5.24
CA GLU A 55 6.19 -11.26 -3.99
C GLU A 55 5.65 -9.89 -3.53
N ASN A 56 5.01 -9.14 -4.44
CA ASN A 56 4.45 -7.84 -4.13
C ASN A 56 3.06 -7.99 -3.49
N PHE A 57 2.80 -7.15 -2.49
CA PHE A 57 1.48 -7.06 -1.87
C PHE A 57 0.72 -5.88 -2.45
N VAL A 58 -0.48 -6.15 -2.95
CA VAL A 58 -1.41 -5.13 -3.42
C VAL A 58 -2.61 -5.10 -2.50
N CYS A 59 -2.98 -3.90 -2.08
CA CYS A 59 -4.08 -3.68 -1.15
C CYS A 59 -4.98 -2.53 -1.59
N ALA A 60 -6.24 -2.60 -1.19
CA ALA A 60 -7.18 -1.50 -1.31
C ALA A 60 -8.01 -1.34 -0.03
N GLY A 61 -8.34 -0.10 0.30
CA GLY A 61 -9.12 0.24 1.48
C GLY A 61 -9.84 1.56 1.32
N ILE A 62 -10.71 1.89 2.28
CA ILE A 62 -11.41 3.17 2.35
C ILE A 62 -11.24 3.72 3.76
N VAL A 63 -10.68 4.92 3.86
CA VAL A 63 -10.67 5.67 5.11
C VAL A 63 -12.01 6.36 5.26
N HIS A 64 -12.78 5.95 6.26
CA HIS A 64 -14.06 6.58 6.61
C HIS A 64 -13.84 7.66 7.66
N SER A 65 -14.27 8.89 7.36
CA SER A 65 -14.37 9.98 8.33
C SER A 65 -15.81 10.51 8.34
N LYS A 66 -16.14 11.35 9.32
CA LYS A 66 -17.49 11.96 9.42
C LYS A 66 -17.88 12.73 8.16
N ALA A 67 -16.93 13.42 7.53
CA ALA A 67 -17.21 14.32 6.40
C ALA A 67 -17.01 13.66 5.03
N VAL A 68 -16.01 12.78 4.91
CA VAL A 68 -15.58 12.23 3.61
C VAL A 68 -15.11 10.79 3.73
N GLN A 69 -15.19 10.07 2.62
CA GLN A 69 -14.57 8.77 2.43
C GLN A 69 -13.43 8.92 1.42
N VAL A 70 -12.28 8.33 1.72
CA VAL A 70 -11.09 8.41 0.86
C VAL A 70 -10.65 7.00 0.51
N GLY A 71 -10.75 6.64 -0.77
CA GLY A 71 -10.21 5.38 -1.28
C GLY A 71 -8.68 5.43 -1.28
N VAL A 72 -8.06 4.36 -0.79
CA VAL A 72 -6.60 4.23 -0.67
C VAL A 72 -6.18 2.95 -1.37
N LEU A 73 -5.18 3.08 -2.24
CA LEU A 73 -4.52 1.97 -2.90
C LEU A 73 -3.08 1.87 -2.39
N LEU A 74 -2.61 0.65 -2.17
CA LEU A 74 -1.30 0.37 -1.63
C LEU A 74 -0.61 -0.70 -2.46
N ARG A 75 0.68 -0.48 -2.73
CA ARG A 75 1.60 -1.46 -3.29
C ARG A 75 2.85 -1.52 -2.42
N LEU A 76 3.12 -2.69 -1.83
CA LEU A 76 4.31 -2.95 -1.03
C LEU A 76 5.18 -3.96 -1.77
N GLU A 77 6.41 -3.57 -2.06
CA GLU A 77 7.35 -4.34 -2.88
C GLU A 77 8.56 -4.73 -2.02
N PRO A 78 8.62 -5.97 -1.51
CA PRO A 78 9.75 -6.49 -0.76
C PRO A 78 10.96 -6.75 -1.66
N ASN A 79 12.15 -6.39 -1.19
CA ASN A 79 13.43 -6.84 -1.74
C ASN A 79 14.16 -7.64 -0.66
N MET A 80 14.01 -8.96 -0.72
CA MET A 80 14.56 -9.90 0.25
C MET A 80 16.09 -9.88 0.28
N GLN A 81 16.75 -9.68 -0.87
CA GLN A 81 18.21 -9.66 -0.94
C GLN A 81 18.79 -8.41 -0.27
N ALA A 82 18.18 -7.25 -0.50
CA ALA A 82 18.64 -5.99 0.07
C ALA A 82 18.06 -5.72 1.47
N GLN A 83 17.13 -6.55 1.95
CA GLN A 83 16.37 -6.33 3.18
C GLN A 83 15.68 -4.94 3.19
N MET A 84 15.06 -4.59 2.07
CA MET A 84 14.37 -3.31 1.88
C MET A 84 12.94 -3.49 1.40
N TYR A 85 12.10 -2.49 1.65
CA TYR A 85 10.76 -2.36 1.08
C TYR A 85 10.67 -1.10 0.24
N ARG A 86 9.90 -1.15 -0.85
CA ARG A 86 9.31 0.03 -1.49
C ARG A 86 7.81 0.02 -1.20
N LEU A 87 7.36 0.96 -0.40
CA LEU A 87 5.95 1.19 -0.09
C LEU A 87 5.44 2.36 -0.90
N THR A 88 4.37 2.15 -1.67
CA THR A 88 3.68 3.22 -2.42
C THR A 88 2.21 3.26 -2.01
N ILE A 89 1.76 4.43 -1.57
CA ILE A 89 0.35 4.71 -1.23
C ILE A 89 -0.18 5.76 -2.21
N ARG A 90 -1.36 5.49 -2.78
CA ARG A 90 -2.10 6.47 -3.60
C ARG A 90 -3.51 6.67 -3.07
N SER A 91 -3.95 7.92 -2.99
CA SER A 91 -5.33 8.29 -2.64
C SER A 91 -5.70 9.65 -3.24
N SER A 92 -6.99 9.98 -3.26
CA SER A 92 -7.44 11.29 -3.78
C SER A 92 -7.08 12.47 -2.86
N LYS A 93 -6.54 12.22 -1.66
CA LYS A 93 -6.20 13.24 -0.66
C LYS A 93 -4.76 13.08 -0.17
N ASP A 94 -3.92 14.04 -0.52
CA ASP A 94 -2.49 14.10 -0.20
C ASP A 94 -2.12 13.72 1.24
N THR A 95 -2.77 14.33 2.21
CA THR A 95 -2.58 14.13 3.66
C THR A 95 -2.92 12.71 4.08
N VAL A 96 -3.86 12.05 3.42
CA VAL A 96 -4.19 10.64 3.67
C VAL A 96 -3.10 9.74 3.12
N SER A 97 -2.65 9.98 1.88
CA SER A 97 -1.55 9.23 1.28
C SER A 97 -0.28 9.29 2.14
N GLN A 98 0.13 10.49 2.54
CA GLN A 98 1.29 10.72 3.40
C GLN A 98 1.15 10.02 4.75
N ARG A 99 0.03 10.24 5.45
CA ARG A 99 -0.16 9.73 6.80
C ARG A 99 -0.18 8.20 6.86
N ILE A 100 -0.82 7.55 5.90
CA ILE A 100 -0.85 6.08 5.82
C ILE A 100 0.54 5.54 5.51
N CYS A 101 1.27 6.17 4.59
CA CYS A 101 2.63 5.77 4.24
C CYS A 101 3.58 5.84 5.44
N GLU A 102 3.48 6.89 6.26
CA GLU A 102 4.24 7.02 7.51
C GLU A 102 3.89 5.94 8.54
N LEU A 103 2.60 5.69 8.79
CA LEU A 103 2.17 4.71 9.78
C LEU A 103 2.57 3.28 9.42
N LEU A 104 2.43 2.90 8.14
CA LEU A 104 2.83 1.58 7.67
C LEU A 104 4.35 1.42 7.62
N PHE A 105 5.10 2.47 7.29
CA PHE A 105 6.56 2.46 7.39
C PHE A 105 7.06 2.09 8.80
N GLU A 106 6.32 2.42 9.85
CA GLU A 106 6.66 2.00 11.22
C GLU A 106 6.44 0.51 11.50
N GLN A 107 5.71 -0.21 10.64
CA GLN A 107 5.36 -1.61 10.86
C GLN A 107 6.29 -2.62 10.18
N PHE A 108 7.18 -2.18 9.28
CA PHE A 108 7.97 -3.08 8.42
C PHE A 108 9.48 -2.91 8.61
#